data_AF-A0A2G9HSH3-F1
#
_entry.id   AF-A0A2G9HSH3-F1
#
_cell.length_a   1.000
_cell.length_b   1.000
_cell.length_c   1.000
_cell.angle_alpha   90.00
_cell.angle_beta   90.00
_cell.angle_gamma   90.00
#
_symmetry.space_group_name_H-M   'P 1'
#
loop_
_entity.id
_entity.type
_entity.pdbx_description
1 polymer ?
#
loop_
_entity_poly.entity_id
_entity_poly.type
_entity_poly.pdbx_seq_one_letter_code
_entity_poly.pdbx_strand_id
1 'polypeptide(L)'
;MLRQAPRFLLSRASAAAMRWSHPFSTDLPAEAAGDSKFIDAWKKSIPNMDPPKTPSAYMATRPPTPSTIPSKLTVNLVLPYDSVLSAKEVDMVIVPATTGQMGVLPGHVATIAELKPGILSVHEGNDTTKYFLSGGFAFVHANSVADIIAIEATPVDHIDPNLVQKGLAEFQQKLSSASTDIEKAEAQIGVDVHSALNAALTG
;
A
#
# COMPACT_ATOMS: atom_id res chain seq x y z
N MET A 1 -38.13 72.35 -5.79
CA MET A 1 -36.88 71.57 -5.75
C MET A 1 -36.80 70.86 -4.41
N LEU A 2 -36.96 69.53 -4.36
CA LEU A 2 -36.44 68.63 -3.30
C LEU A 2 -36.95 67.21 -3.60
N ARG A 3 -36.01 66.32 -3.96
CA ARG A 3 -36.23 64.88 -4.14
C ARG A 3 -36.39 64.23 -2.76
N GLN A 4 -37.39 63.36 -2.59
CA GLN A 4 -37.40 62.34 -1.55
C GLN A 4 -37.51 60.95 -2.20
N ALA A 5 -36.55 60.09 -1.89
CA ALA A 5 -36.53 58.68 -2.23
C ALA A 5 -37.00 57.86 -1.02
N PRO A 6 -37.73 56.74 -1.19
CA PRO A 6 -38.03 55.85 -0.09
C PRO A 6 -36.87 54.87 0.14
N ARG A 7 -36.42 54.79 1.39
CA ARG A 7 -35.52 53.75 1.92
C ARG A 7 -36.27 52.42 1.95
N PHE A 8 -35.84 51.43 1.15
CA PHE A 8 -36.15 50.03 1.39
C PHE A 8 -35.00 49.39 2.17
N LEU A 9 -35.29 48.95 3.39
CA LEU A 9 -34.41 48.14 4.24
C LEU A 9 -34.33 46.73 3.64
N LEU A 10 -33.20 46.39 3.02
CA LEU A 10 -32.82 45.01 2.73
C LEU A 10 -32.20 44.41 4.00
N SER A 11 -32.97 43.59 4.70
CA SER A 11 -32.42 42.64 5.67
C SER A 11 -31.63 41.58 4.91
N ARG A 12 -30.29 41.68 4.92
CA ARG A 12 -29.42 40.58 4.51
C ARG A 12 -29.52 39.48 5.57
N ALA A 13 -30.27 38.43 5.28
CA ALA A 13 -30.15 37.18 6.00
C ALA A 13 -28.71 36.67 5.86
N SER A 14 -28.01 36.53 6.98
CA SER A 14 -26.70 35.88 7.03
C SER A 14 -26.93 34.39 6.78
N ALA A 15 -26.70 33.95 5.55
CA ALA A 15 -26.66 32.53 5.24
C ALA A 15 -25.37 31.97 5.84
N ALA A 16 -25.48 31.39 7.04
CA ALA A 16 -24.48 30.46 7.53
C ALA A 16 -24.44 29.29 6.54
N ALA A 17 -23.45 29.29 5.65
CA ALA A 17 -23.19 28.18 4.77
C ALA A 17 -22.79 27.00 5.65
N MET A 18 -23.78 26.15 5.96
CA MET A 18 -23.58 24.86 6.57
C MET A 18 -22.80 24.02 5.55
N ARG A 19 -21.47 24.10 5.61
CA ARG A 19 -20.59 23.22 4.85
C ARG A 19 -20.82 21.82 5.38
N TRP A 20 -21.60 21.03 4.65
CA TRP A 20 -21.59 19.59 4.79
C TRP A 20 -20.22 19.12 4.32
N SER A 21 -19.27 18.97 5.24
CA SER A 21 -18.07 18.16 4.97
C SER A 21 -18.54 16.72 4.99
N HIS A 22 -18.75 16.14 3.81
CA HIS A 22 -18.81 14.70 3.70
C HIS A 22 -17.41 14.18 4.08
N PRO A 23 -17.26 13.35 5.12
CA PRO A 23 -15.97 12.72 5.39
C PRO A 23 -15.56 11.96 4.12
N PHE A 24 -14.31 12.15 3.68
CA PHE A 24 -13.78 11.34 2.59
C PHE A 24 -13.75 9.87 3.04
N SER A 25 -13.79 8.92 2.11
CA SER A 25 -13.74 7.48 2.44
C SER A 25 -12.50 7.08 3.28
N THR A 26 -11.52 7.97 3.39
CA THR A 26 -10.28 7.83 4.17
C THR A 26 -10.36 8.43 5.58
N ASP A 27 -11.39 9.24 5.90
CA ASP A 27 -11.65 9.76 7.25
C ASP A 27 -12.43 8.73 8.08
N LEU A 28 -11.80 7.60 8.33
CA LEU A 28 -12.32 6.62 9.28
C LEU A 28 -11.84 6.99 10.70
N PRO A 29 -12.74 7.07 11.69
CA PRO A 29 -12.32 7.21 13.09
C PRO A 29 -11.44 6.01 13.47
N ALA A 30 -10.49 6.23 14.36
CA ALA A 30 -9.65 5.15 14.89
C ALA A 30 -10.54 4.03 15.44
N GLU A 31 -10.42 2.82 14.88
CA GLU A 31 -11.21 1.67 15.29
C GLU A 31 -10.83 1.27 16.72
N ALA A 32 -11.83 1.18 17.61
CA ALA A 32 -11.59 0.85 19.01
C ALA A 32 -11.11 -0.60 19.15
N ALA A 33 -10.11 -0.84 20.00
CA ALA A 33 -9.59 -2.17 20.26
C ALA A 33 -10.64 -3.03 20.97
N GLY A 34 -11.20 -4.01 20.27
CA GLY A 34 -12.12 -5.02 20.79
C GLY A 34 -13.58 -4.75 20.43
N ASP A 35 -14.22 -5.73 19.79
CA ASP A 35 -15.65 -5.68 19.49
C ASP A 35 -16.45 -5.91 20.79
N SER A 36 -16.86 -4.82 21.43
CA SER A 36 -17.64 -4.85 22.67
C SER A 36 -18.94 -5.66 22.53
N LYS A 37 -19.55 -5.64 21.34
CA LYS A 37 -20.76 -6.44 21.07
C LYS A 37 -20.47 -7.93 21.11
N PHE A 38 -19.34 -8.35 20.53
CA PHE A 38 -18.90 -9.74 20.58
C PHE A 38 -18.60 -10.17 22.02
N ILE A 39 -17.88 -9.36 22.79
CA ILE A 39 -17.51 -9.66 24.19
C ILE A 39 -18.76 -9.82 25.06
N ASP A 40 -19.74 -8.92 24.93
CA ASP A 40 -20.96 -8.96 25.71
C ASP A 40 -21.84 -10.17 25.34
N ALA A 41 -21.92 -10.51 24.05
CA ALA A 41 -22.63 -11.70 23.58
C ALA A 41 -21.95 -13.00 24.05
N TRP A 42 -20.62 -13.06 24.03
CA TRP A 42 -19.85 -14.22 24.46
C TRP A 42 -20.03 -14.50 25.96
N LYS A 43 -19.91 -13.47 26.80
CA LYS A 43 -20.12 -13.59 28.25
C LYS A 43 -21.54 -14.02 28.59
N LYS A 44 -22.53 -13.64 27.76
CA LYS A 44 -23.92 -14.11 27.90
C LYS A 44 -24.08 -15.60 27.55
N SER A 45 -23.37 -16.10 26.54
CA SER A 45 -23.47 -17.51 26.13
C SER A 45 -22.58 -18.47 26.92
N ILE A 46 -21.37 -18.04 27.29
CA ILE A 46 -20.34 -18.85 27.95
C ILE A 46 -19.70 -18.00 29.06
N PRO A 47 -20.33 -17.90 30.25
CA PRO A 47 -19.88 -17.00 31.32
C PRO A 47 -18.58 -17.44 32.02
N ASN A 48 -18.22 -18.72 31.93
CA ASN A 48 -17.08 -19.30 32.63
C ASN A 48 -15.80 -19.37 31.76
N MET A 49 -15.81 -18.80 30.56
CA MET A 49 -14.66 -18.84 29.65
C MET A 49 -14.38 -17.44 29.10
N ASP A 50 -13.11 -17.02 29.19
CA ASP A 50 -12.67 -15.76 28.59
C ASP A 50 -12.92 -15.76 27.08
N PRO A 51 -13.35 -14.62 26.51
CA PRO A 51 -13.59 -14.52 25.07
C PRO A 51 -12.28 -14.72 24.29
N PRO A 52 -12.34 -15.38 23.12
CA PRO A 52 -11.20 -15.50 22.25
C PRO A 52 -10.73 -14.11 21.80
N LYS A 53 -9.41 -13.94 21.70
CA LYS A 53 -8.82 -12.70 21.17
C LYS A 53 -9.06 -12.62 19.66
N THR A 54 -9.47 -11.45 19.18
CA THR A 54 -9.60 -11.16 17.74
C THR A 54 -8.24 -10.77 17.15
N PRO A 55 -8.02 -10.92 15.83
CA PRO A 55 -6.78 -10.46 15.18
C PRO A 55 -6.47 -8.98 15.48
N SER A 56 -7.49 -8.14 15.54
CA SER A 56 -7.39 -6.73 15.91
C SER A 56 -6.79 -6.49 17.30
N ALA A 57 -6.89 -7.45 18.22
CA ALA A 57 -6.26 -7.35 19.54
C ALA A 57 -4.72 -7.44 19.49
N TYR A 58 -4.16 -7.94 18.38
CA TYR A 58 -2.72 -8.06 18.17
C TYR A 58 -2.17 -7.01 17.20
N MET A 59 -3.04 -6.21 16.59
CA MET A 59 -2.66 -5.16 15.66
C MET A 59 -2.65 -3.81 16.38
N ALA A 60 -1.62 -3.00 16.15
CA ALA A 60 -1.67 -1.61 16.57
C ALA A 60 -2.80 -0.90 15.82
N THR A 61 -3.53 -0.03 16.52
CA THR A 61 -4.56 0.79 15.87
C THR A 61 -3.90 1.67 14.83
N ARG A 62 -4.52 1.77 13.65
CA ARG A 62 -4.01 2.63 12.59
C ARG A 62 -4.01 4.08 13.09
N PRO A 63 -2.88 4.81 12.97
CA PRO A 63 -2.84 6.20 13.38
C PRO A 63 -3.77 7.04 12.49
N PRO A 64 -4.44 8.06 13.06
CA PRO A 64 -5.37 8.91 12.32
C PRO A 64 -4.64 9.66 11.20
N THR A 65 -5.38 10.04 10.16
CA THR A 65 -4.85 10.87 9.09
C THR A 65 -4.45 12.24 9.66
N PRO A 66 -3.18 12.67 9.51
CA PRO A 66 -2.76 13.97 9.99
C PRO A 66 -3.43 15.08 9.17
N SER A 67 -3.73 16.21 9.82
CA SER A 67 -4.33 17.39 9.18
C SER A 67 -3.36 18.15 8.26
N THR A 68 -2.07 17.80 8.30
CA THR A 68 -1.02 18.34 7.44
C THR A 68 -0.18 17.21 6.85
N ILE A 69 0.42 17.44 5.69
CA ILE A 69 1.28 16.46 5.03
C ILE A 69 2.55 16.28 5.86
N PRO A 70 2.89 15.05 6.30
CA PRO A 70 4.12 14.79 7.04
C PRO A 70 5.35 14.93 6.13
N SER A 71 6.53 15.12 6.73
CA SER A 71 7.79 15.24 6.01
C SER A 71 8.36 13.90 5.51
N LYS A 72 7.98 12.79 6.13
CA LYS A 72 8.46 11.44 5.84
C LYS A 72 7.29 10.48 5.62
N LEU A 73 7.56 9.42 4.86
CA LEU A 73 6.64 8.33 4.56
C LEU A 73 7.01 7.15 5.45
N THR A 74 6.05 6.57 6.15
CA THR A 74 6.27 5.31 6.88
C THR A 74 6.01 4.14 5.95
N VAL A 75 6.97 3.22 5.83
CA VAL A 75 6.90 2.08 4.91
C VAL A 75 7.02 0.77 5.67
N ASN A 76 6.11 -0.13 5.36
CA ASN A 76 6.11 -1.51 5.83
C ASN A 76 6.29 -2.42 4.61
N LEU A 77 7.32 -3.27 4.62
CA LEU A 77 7.52 -4.31 3.61
C LEU A 77 7.36 -5.66 4.31
N VAL A 78 6.30 -6.37 3.96
CA VAL A 78 5.89 -7.60 4.63
C VAL A 78 5.84 -8.75 3.65
N LEU A 79 6.43 -9.86 4.08
CA LEU A 79 6.38 -11.17 3.46
C LEU A 79 5.54 -12.10 4.35
N PRO A 80 5.02 -13.23 3.82
CA PRO A 80 4.26 -14.17 4.63
C PRO A 80 5.04 -14.74 5.83
N TYR A 81 6.38 -14.76 5.73
CA TYR A 81 7.27 -15.37 6.71
C TYR A 81 8.20 -14.37 7.42
N ASP A 82 8.28 -13.11 6.96
CA ASP A 82 9.17 -12.09 7.53
C ASP A 82 8.66 -10.67 7.28
N SER A 83 9.03 -9.72 8.14
CA SER A 83 8.76 -8.29 7.95
C SER A 83 10.07 -7.56 7.66
N VAL A 84 10.46 -7.54 6.39
CA VAL A 84 11.74 -6.96 5.92
C VAL A 84 11.90 -5.49 6.34
N LEU A 85 10.83 -4.70 6.25
CA LEU A 85 10.78 -3.34 6.76
C LEU A 85 9.56 -3.18 7.66
N SER A 86 9.75 -2.66 8.87
CA SER A 86 8.66 -2.42 9.83
C SER A 86 8.77 -0.99 10.36
N ALA A 87 7.71 -0.21 10.13
CA ALA A 87 7.58 1.19 10.50
C ALA A 87 8.79 2.05 10.12
N LYS A 88 9.42 1.80 8.96
CA LYS A 88 10.60 2.54 8.53
C LYS A 88 10.21 3.88 7.94
N GLU A 89 10.78 4.98 8.42
CA GLU A 89 10.57 6.32 7.86
C GLU A 89 11.53 6.59 6.70
N VAL A 90 11.00 6.98 5.55
CA VAL A 90 11.75 7.19 4.31
C VAL A 90 11.26 8.43 3.58
N ASP A 91 12.04 8.93 2.62
CA ASP A 91 11.68 10.12 1.84
C ASP A 91 10.75 9.77 0.67
N MET A 92 11.02 8.64 0.02
CA MET A 92 10.28 8.21 -1.15
C MET A 92 10.46 6.71 -1.37
N VAL A 93 9.46 6.08 -1.96
CA VAL A 93 9.55 4.71 -2.46
C VAL A 93 9.12 4.63 -3.91
N ILE A 94 9.85 3.87 -4.72
CA ILE A 94 9.47 3.56 -6.10
C ILE A 94 9.02 2.09 -6.14
N VAL A 95 7.75 1.88 -6.45
CA VAL A 95 7.09 0.56 -6.51
C VAL A 95 6.85 0.13 -7.96
N PRO A 96 7.09 -1.16 -8.30
CA PRO A 96 6.84 -1.70 -9.63
C PRO A 96 5.36 -2.10 -9.78
N ALA A 97 4.49 -1.14 -10.09
CA ALA A 97 3.08 -1.41 -10.37
C ALA A 97 2.91 -2.10 -11.73
N THR A 98 1.78 -2.80 -11.90
CA THR A 98 1.41 -3.40 -13.20
C THR A 98 1.28 -2.37 -14.32
N THR A 99 0.88 -1.14 -13.99
CA THR A 99 0.75 -0.02 -14.92
C THR A 99 2.07 0.71 -15.22
N GLY A 100 3.16 0.40 -14.49
CA GLY A 100 4.45 1.08 -14.63
C GLY A 100 5.16 1.27 -13.29
N GLN A 101 6.22 2.08 -13.29
CA GLN A 101 6.93 2.45 -12.06
C GLN A 101 6.21 3.63 -11.40
N MET A 102 5.83 3.48 -10.13
CA MET A 102 5.11 4.52 -9.36
C MET A 102 5.96 5.00 -8.20
N GLY A 103 6.18 6.31 -8.11
CA GLY A 103 6.86 6.96 -6.98
C GLY A 103 5.85 7.42 -5.93
N VAL A 104 6.03 6.96 -4.70
CA VAL A 104 5.20 7.29 -3.53
C VAL A 104 6.00 8.20 -2.61
N LEU A 105 5.49 9.41 -2.39
CA LEU A 105 6.03 10.42 -1.49
C LEU A 105 5.06 10.64 -0.30
N PRO A 106 5.51 11.33 0.76
CA PRO A 106 4.62 11.74 1.85
C PRO A 106 3.41 12.54 1.31
N GLY A 107 2.20 12.22 1.78
CA GLY A 107 0.97 12.85 1.31
C GLY A 107 0.44 12.36 -0.05
N HIS A 108 0.97 11.25 -0.58
CA HIS A 108 0.44 10.64 -1.80
C HIS A 108 -1.04 10.24 -1.65
N VAL A 109 -1.78 10.28 -2.76
CA VAL A 109 -3.19 9.86 -2.79
C VAL A 109 -3.32 8.39 -2.37
N ALA A 110 -4.32 8.10 -1.53
CA ALA A 110 -4.60 6.75 -1.08
C ALA A 110 -4.90 5.84 -2.29
N THR A 111 -4.11 4.79 -2.45
CA THR A 111 -4.08 3.97 -3.66
C THR A 111 -3.82 2.52 -3.29
N ILE A 112 -4.50 1.60 -3.98
CA ILE A 112 -4.17 0.18 -3.95
C ILE A 112 -3.66 -0.17 -5.33
N ALA A 113 -2.43 -0.68 -5.41
CA ALA A 113 -1.78 -1.05 -6.65
C ALA A 113 -1.35 -2.52 -6.60
N GLU A 114 -1.60 -3.24 -7.69
CA GLU A 114 -1.00 -4.56 -7.93
C GLU A 114 0.44 -4.38 -8.40
N LEU A 115 1.34 -5.20 -7.86
CA LEU A 115 2.76 -5.18 -8.16
C LEU A 115 3.13 -6.32 -9.11
N LYS A 116 3.92 -5.98 -10.12
CA LYS A 116 4.54 -6.95 -11.02
C LYS A 116 5.95 -7.32 -10.52
N PRO A 117 6.54 -8.42 -11.00
CA PRO A 117 7.95 -8.72 -10.72
C PRO A 117 8.85 -7.55 -11.13
N GLY A 118 9.70 -7.09 -10.22
CA GLY A 118 10.53 -5.91 -10.47
C GLY A 118 11.21 -5.33 -9.23
N ILE A 119 11.91 -4.21 -9.41
CA ILE A 119 12.65 -3.55 -8.32
C ILE A 119 11.74 -2.60 -7.55
N LEU A 120 11.72 -2.77 -6.23
CA LEU A 120 11.35 -1.78 -5.24
C LEU A 120 12.58 -0.97 -4.84
N SER A 121 12.54 0.35 -4.97
CA SER A 121 13.60 1.24 -4.49
C SER A 121 13.10 2.06 -3.31
N VAL A 122 13.83 2.01 -2.20
CA VAL A 122 13.54 2.75 -0.97
C VAL A 122 14.60 3.83 -0.80
N HIS A 123 14.20 5.09 -0.78
CA HIS A 123 15.10 6.25 -0.71
C HIS A 123 15.07 6.89 0.68
N GLU A 124 16.25 7.03 1.27
CA GLU A 124 16.48 7.63 2.58
C GLU A 124 17.63 8.65 2.45
N GLY A 125 17.29 9.92 2.21
CA GLY A 125 18.26 10.96 1.89
C GLY A 125 19.08 10.62 0.63
N ASN A 126 20.38 10.39 0.83
CA ASN A 126 21.29 10.00 -0.25
C ASN A 126 21.38 8.47 -0.44
N ASP A 127 20.87 7.68 0.51
CA ASP A 127 20.95 6.24 0.48
C ASP A 127 19.73 5.66 -0.26
N THR A 128 19.99 4.66 -1.11
CA THR A 128 18.93 3.96 -1.86
C THR A 128 19.10 2.46 -1.68
N THR A 129 18.14 1.83 -1.03
CA THR A 129 18.10 0.36 -0.87
C THR A 129 17.16 -0.24 -1.90
N LYS A 130 17.62 -1.27 -2.62
CA LYS A 130 16.84 -1.92 -3.68
C LYS A 130 16.50 -3.36 -3.30
N TYR A 131 15.23 -3.71 -3.48
CA TYR A 131 14.73 -5.07 -3.30
C TYR A 131 14.08 -5.53 -4.60
N PHE A 132 14.37 -6.74 -5.05
CA PHE A 132 13.59 -7.38 -6.08
C PHE A 132 12.35 -8.00 -5.45
N LEU A 133 11.17 -7.68 -5.97
CA LEU A 133 9.89 -8.25 -5.55
C LEU A 133 9.41 -9.26 -6.59
N SER A 134 8.88 -10.39 -6.12
CA SER A 134 8.20 -11.37 -6.99
C SER A 134 6.81 -10.91 -7.47
N GLY A 135 6.28 -9.83 -6.90
CA GLY A 135 4.91 -9.34 -7.12
C GLY A 135 4.18 -9.12 -5.79
N GLY A 136 2.89 -8.79 -5.84
CA GLY A 136 2.06 -8.57 -4.64
C GLY A 136 1.19 -7.33 -4.75
N PHE A 137 1.00 -6.62 -3.64
CA PHE A 137 0.18 -5.41 -3.56
C PHE A 137 0.87 -4.31 -2.76
N ALA A 138 0.70 -3.07 -3.20
CA ALA A 138 1.06 -1.87 -2.45
C ALA A 138 -0.22 -1.13 -2.03
N PHE A 139 -0.36 -0.91 -0.74
CA PHE A 139 -1.42 -0.12 -0.14
C PHE A 139 -0.82 1.20 0.35
N VAL A 140 -1.17 2.29 -0.31
CA VAL A 140 -0.82 3.64 0.11
C VAL A 140 -2.02 4.21 0.84
N HIS A 141 -1.83 4.59 2.10
CA HIS A 141 -2.88 5.15 2.94
C HIS A 141 -2.81 6.68 2.97
N ALA A 142 -3.94 7.32 3.27
CA ALA A 142 -4.02 8.78 3.37
C ALA A 142 -3.15 9.38 4.49
N ASN A 143 -2.79 8.58 5.49
CA ASN A 143 -1.96 8.99 6.62
C ASN A 143 -0.45 8.91 6.33
N SER A 144 -0.05 8.82 5.05
CA SER A 144 1.37 8.67 4.62
C SER A 144 2.05 7.41 5.18
N VAL A 145 1.27 6.33 5.29
CA VAL A 145 1.76 4.98 5.52
C VAL A 145 1.61 4.18 4.23
N ALA A 146 2.66 3.50 3.81
CA ALA A 146 2.64 2.58 2.68
C ALA A 146 2.93 1.14 3.15
N ASP A 147 1.94 0.26 3.01
CA ASP A 147 2.08 -1.17 3.27
C ASP A 147 2.31 -1.90 1.95
N ILE A 148 3.51 -2.44 1.78
CA ILE A 148 3.92 -3.23 0.63
C ILE A 148 3.92 -4.68 1.05
N ILE A 149 3.06 -5.47 0.43
CA ILE A 149 2.88 -6.88 0.73
C ILE A 149 3.33 -7.65 -0.50
N ALA A 150 4.39 -8.42 -0.36
CA ALA A 150 4.94 -9.26 -1.43
C ALA A 150 4.99 -10.72 -0.98
N ILE A 151 5.00 -11.65 -1.94
CA ILE A 151 5.20 -13.07 -1.62
C ILE A 151 6.67 -13.33 -1.26
N GLU A 152 7.57 -12.72 -2.02
CA GLU A 152 9.01 -12.86 -1.87
C GLU A 152 9.67 -11.51 -2.19
N ALA A 153 10.67 -11.13 -1.38
CA ALA A 153 11.48 -9.95 -1.59
C ALA A 153 12.94 -10.25 -1.25
N THR A 154 13.84 -9.98 -2.19
CA THR A 154 15.27 -10.26 -2.02
C THR A 154 16.10 -9.01 -2.30
N PRO A 155 17.08 -8.65 -1.46
CA PRO A 155 18.03 -7.60 -1.79
C PRO A 155 18.73 -7.90 -3.13
N VAL A 156 18.90 -6.88 -3.98
CA VAL A 156 19.47 -7.09 -5.32
C VAL A 156 20.89 -7.70 -5.26
N ASP A 157 21.65 -7.36 -4.22
CA ASP A 157 23.02 -7.85 -4.02
C ASP A 157 23.12 -9.35 -3.73
N HIS A 158 22.00 -10.00 -3.37
CA HIS A 158 21.95 -11.43 -3.07
C HIS A 158 21.58 -12.29 -4.30
N ILE A 159 21.38 -11.66 -5.46
CA ILE A 159 20.92 -12.32 -6.68
C ILE A 159 22.14 -12.68 -7.56
N ASP A 160 22.32 -13.97 -7.86
CA ASP A 160 23.38 -14.43 -8.76
C ASP A 160 22.97 -14.24 -10.24
N PRO A 161 23.68 -13.39 -11.01
CA PRO A 161 23.36 -13.15 -12.42
C PRO A 161 23.45 -14.41 -13.29
N ASN A 162 24.32 -15.36 -12.96
CA ASN A 162 24.50 -16.57 -13.75
C ASN A 162 23.28 -17.49 -13.62
N LEU A 163 22.71 -17.58 -12.41
CA LEU A 163 21.50 -18.37 -12.18
C LEU A 163 20.28 -17.75 -12.87
N VAL A 164 20.18 -16.42 -12.88
CA VAL A 164 19.12 -15.70 -13.58
C VAL A 164 19.16 -15.99 -15.09
N GLN A 165 20.34 -15.88 -15.72
CA GLN A 165 20.49 -16.15 -17.15
C GLN A 165 20.20 -17.61 -17.50
N LYS A 166 20.66 -18.55 -16.67
CA LYS A 166 20.37 -19.97 -16.83
C LYS A 166 18.86 -20.24 -16.72
N GLY A 167 18.20 -19.68 -15.71
CA GLY A 167 16.76 -19.82 -15.51
C GLY A 167 15.95 -19.23 -16.68
N LEU A 168 16.35 -18.05 -17.18
CA LEU A 168 15.72 -17.44 -18.36
C LEU A 168 15.77 -18.37 -19.56
N ALA A 169 16.94 -18.94 -19.87
CA ALA A 169 17.09 -19.87 -20.99
C ALA A 169 16.22 -21.13 -20.81
N GLU A 170 16.14 -21.67 -19.59
CA GLU A 170 15.32 -22.84 -19.27
C GLU A 170 13.82 -22.56 -19.47
N PHE A 171 13.31 -21.44 -18.95
CA PHE A 171 11.90 -21.07 -19.10
C PHE A 171 11.54 -20.68 -20.55
N GLN A 172 12.47 -20.07 -21.29
CA GLN A 172 12.29 -19.81 -22.73
C GLN A 172 12.17 -21.12 -23.53
N GLN A 173 12.98 -22.12 -23.19
CA GLN A 173 12.90 -23.45 -23.80
C GLN A 173 11.58 -24.13 -23.43
N LYS A 174 11.19 -24.11 -22.15
CA LYS A 174 9.91 -24.66 -21.67
C LYS A 174 8.72 -24.04 -22.40
N LEU A 175 8.74 -22.72 -22.60
CA LEU A 175 7.69 -21.99 -23.33
C LEU A 175 7.58 -22.46 -24.78
N SER A 176 8.72 -22.76 -25.42
CA SER A 176 8.77 -23.24 -26.80
C SER A 176 8.31 -24.69 -26.95
N SER A 177 8.50 -25.52 -25.92
CA SER A 177 8.08 -26.93 -25.90
C SER A 177 6.68 -27.16 -25.31
N ALA A 178 6.09 -26.15 -24.66
CA ALA A 178 4.82 -26.28 -23.96
C ALA A 178 3.67 -26.58 -24.93
N SER A 179 2.88 -27.60 -24.59
CA SER A 179 1.82 -28.11 -25.45
C SER A 179 0.44 -27.69 -24.97
N THR A 180 0.27 -27.56 -23.65
CA THR A 180 -0.98 -27.13 -23.02
C THR A 180 -0.96 -25.64 -22.69
N ASP A 181 -2.14 -25.03 -22.57
CA ASP A 181 -2.24 -23.61 -22.21
C ASP A 181 -1.75 -23.33 -20.78
N ILE A 182 -1.88 -24.32 -19.88
CA ILE A 182 -1.37 -24.23 -18.51
C ILE A 182 0.16 -24.21 -18.51
N GLU A 183 0.80 -25.14 -19.22
CA GLU A 183 2.28 -25.18 -19.35
C GLU A 183 2.83 -23.90 -19.98
N LYS A 184 2.13 -23.34 -20.98
CA LYS A 184 2.51 -22.07 -21.60
C LYS A 184 2.40 -20.92 -20.61
N ALA A 185 1.34 -20.86 -19.82
CA ALA A 185 1.16 -19.82 -18.80
C ALA A 185 2.26 -19.89 -17.72
N GLU A 186 2.56 -21.09 -17.21
CA GLU A 186 3.62 -21.30 -16.23
C GLU A 186 4.99 -20.92 -16.78
N ALA A 187 5.31 -21.33 -18.01
CA ALA A 187 6.56 -20.98 -18.65
C ALA A 187 6.66 -19.47 -18.92
N GLN A 188 5.57 -18.81 -19.30
CA GLN A 188 5.53 -17.36 -19.52
C GLN A 188 5.78 -16.61 -18.21
N ILE A 189 5.16 -17.00 -17.11
CA ILE A 189 5.42 -16.42 -15.78
C ILE A 189 6.91 -16.55 -15.42
N GLY A 190 7.51 -17.71 -15.69
CA GLY A 190 8.93 -17.94 -15.48
C GLY A 190 9.81 -16.98 -16.31
N VAL A 191 9.50 -16.81 -17.60
CA VAL A 191 10.18 -15.86 -18.48
C VAL A 191 10.03 -14.43 -17.97
N ASP A 192 8.83 -14.01 -17.56
CA ASP A 192 8.55 -12.65 -17.10
C ASP A 192 9.35 -12.31 -15.85
N VAL A 193 9.40 -13.23 -14.86
CA VAL A 193 10.18 -13.05 -13.63
C VAL A 193 11.67 -12.99 -13.91
N HIS A 194 12.22 -13.91 -14.72
CA HIS A 194 13.66 -13.96 -15.01
C HIS A 194 14.10 -12.79 -15.90
N SER A 195 13.23 -12.34 -16.81
CA SER A 195 13.45 -11.14 -17.60
C SER A 195 13.51 -9.90 -16.70
N ALA A 196 12.58 -9.78 -15.75
CA ALA A 196 12.58 -8.69 -14.76
C ALA A 196 13.82 -8.74 -13.86
N LEU A 197 14.26 -9.92 -13.42
CA LEU A 197 15.50 -10.11 -12.66
C LEU A 197 16.72 -9.67 -13.44
N ASN A 198 16.81 -10.06 -14.71
CA ASN A 198 17.93 -9.69 -15.57
C ASN A 198 17.98 -8.17 -15.79
N ALA A 199 16.83 -7.55 -16.08
CA ALA A 199 16.72 -6.10 -16.18
C ALA A 199 17.13 -5.39 -14.87
N ALA A 200 16.77 -5.97 -13.73
CA ALA A 200 17.12 -5.43 -12.41
C ALA A 200 18.63 -5.43 -12.14
N LEU A 201 19.35 -6.42 -12.66
CA LEU A 201 20.79 -6.56 -12.49
C LEU A 201 21.59 -5.68 -13.46
N THR A 202 21.08 -5.45 -14.67
CA THR A 202 21.81 -4.71 -15.72
C THR A 202 21.64 -3.20 -15.64
N GLY A 203 20.62 -2.70 -14.94
CA GLY A 203 20.33 -1.27 -14.80
C GLY A 203 19.40 -0.73 -15.87
#